data_AF-A0A1J9NZK4-F1
#
_entry.id   AF-A0A1J9NZK4-F1
#
_cell.length_a   1.000
_cell.length_b   1.000
_cell.length_c   1.000
_cell.angle_alpha   90.00
_cell.angle_beta   90.00
_cell.angle_gamma   90.00
#
_symmetry.space_group_name_H-M   'P 1'
#
loop_
_entity.id
_entity.type
_entity.pdbx_description
1 polymer ?
#
loop_
_entity_poly.entity_id
_entity_poly.type
_entity_poly.pdbx_seq_one_letter_code
_entity_poly.pdbx_strand_id
1 'polypeptide(L)' 'MSSPLRVLTRGSKLVGKRGQIYVLLDPLVQREGKRCNVWSASKENDPMHQFVLKQPDDEDGSGWPEFTRQMEMQELLYKP' A
#
# COMPACT_ATOMS: atom_id res chain seq x y z
N MET A 1 -13.57 -12.50 8.09
CA MET A 1 -12.56 -13.28 7.36
C MET A 1 -11.56 -12.32 6.74
N SER A 2 -10.26 -12.56 6.89
CA SER A 2 -9.21 -11.72 6.31
C SER A 2 -9.12 -11.93 4.80
N SER A 3 -9.01 -10.86 4.01
CA SER A 3 -8.75 -11.00 2.57
C SER A 3 -7.30 -11.42 2.35
N PRO A 4 -7.01 -12.33 1.40
CA PRO A 4 -5.64 -12.70 1.08
C PRO A 4 -4.86 -11.48 0.57
N LEU A 5 -3.59 -11.35 0.96
CA LEU A 5 -2.74 -10.27 0.48
C LEU A 5 -2.49 -10.38 -1.01
N ARG A 6 -2.34 -9.22 -1.65
CA ARG A 6 -2.02 -9.14 -3.07
C ARG A 6 -0.52 -9.33 -3.24
N VAL A 7 -0.14 -10.14 -4.22
CA VAL A 7 1.24 -10.17 -4.70
C VAL A 7 1.45 -8.88 -5.51
N LEU A 8 2.26 -7.97 -4.97
CA LEU A 8 2.56 -6.70 -5.62
C LEU A 8 3.83 -6.83 -6.46
N THR A 9 3.77 -6.32 -7.68
CA THR A 9 4.91 -6.28 -8.62
C THR A 9 4.95 -4.93 -9.32
N ARG A 10 6.14 -4.52 -9.75
CA ARG A 10 6.32 -3.29 -10.54
C ARG A 10 5.40 -3.29 -11.76
N GLY A 11 4.74 -2.15 -12.00
CA GLY A 11 3.76 -1.98 -13.08
C GLY A 11 2.34 -2.46 -12.76
N SER A 12 2.10 -3.10 -11.61
CA SER A 12 0.75 -3.48 -11.19
C SER A 12 -0.15 -2.26 -11.04
N LYS A 13 -1.40 -2.39 -11.48
CA LYS A 13 -2.43 -1.35 -11.34
C LYS A 13 -3.34 -1.67 -10.16
N LEU A 14 -3.51 -0.69 -9.27
CA LEU A 14 -4.37 -0.77 -8.10
C LEU A 14 -5.47 0.28 -8.18
N VAL A 15 -6.72 -0.13 -7.95
CA VAL A 15 -7.88 0.75 -7.98
C VAL A 15 -8.19 1.22 -6.57
N GLY A 16 -8.14 2.54 -6.34
CA GLY A 16 -8.50 3.17 -5.08
C GLY A 16 -10.01 3.35 -4.90
N LYS A 17 -10.44 3.77 -3.70
CA LYS A 17 -11.85 3.87 -3.29
C LYS A 17 -12.73 4.76 -4.20
N ARG A 18 -12.17 5.75 -4.91
CA ARG A 18 -12.93 6.62 -5.85
C ARG A 18 -12.58 6.37 -7.32
N GLY A 19 -12.12 5.15 -7.64
CA GLY A 19 -11.82 4.73 -9.00
C GLY A 19 -10.47 5.21 -9.56
N GLN A 20 -9.67 5.94 -8.76
CA GLN A 20 -8.31 6.32 -9.18
C GLN A 20 -7.45 5.08 -9.35
N ILE A 21 -6.68 5.04 -10.43
CA ILE A 21 -5.76 3.96 -10.73
C ILE A 21 -4.35 4.41 -10.37
N TYR A 22 -3.70 3.60 -9.54
CA TYR A 22 -2.31 3.78 -9.14
C TYR A 22 -1.45 2.70 -9.76
N VAL A 23 -0.33 3.10 -10.36
CA VAL A 23 0.65 2.21 -10.98
C VAL A 23 1.85 2.07 -10.05
N LEU A 24 2.18 0.84 -9.65
CA LEU A 24 3.35 0.56 -8.82
C LEU A 24 4.65 0.83 -9.58
N LEU A 25 5.57 1.54 -8.94
CA LEU A 25 6.87 1.91 -9.49
C LEU A 25 7.96 1.01 -8.89
N ASP A 26 8.38 1.25 -7.65
CA ASP A 26 9.49 0.54 -7.03
C ASP A 26 9.16 0.09 -5.60
N PRO A 27 9.68 -1.07 -5.15
CA PRO A 27 9.61 -1.45 -3.75
C PRO A 27 10.45 -0.48 -2.91
N LEU A 28 9.87 0.07 -1.83
CA LEU A 28 10.55 1.03 -0.97
C LEU A 28 11.19 0.38 0.27
N VAL A 29 10.65 -0.77 0.69
CA VAL A 29 11.17 -1.51 1.84
C VAL A 29 11.33 -2.97 1.46
N GLN A 30 12.58 -3.40 1.28
CA GLN A 30 12.91 -4.80 1.03
C GLN A 30 13.69 -5.34 2.23
N ARG A 31 13.07 -6.25 2.97
CA ARG A 31 13.70 -6.97 4.08
C ARG A 31 14.08 -8.36 3.59
N GLU A 32 15.26 -8.84 3.97
CA GLU A 32 15.74 -10.16 3.56
C GLU A 32 14.72 -11.24 3.96
N GLY A 33 14.41 -12.14 3.02
CA GLY A 33 13.41 -13.20 3.20
C GLY A 33 11.95 -12.75 3.24
N LYS A 34 11.64 -11.44 3.15
CA LYS A 34 10.27 -10.93 3.27
C LYS A 34 9.75 -10.31 1.98
N ARG A 35 8.43 -10.41 1.77
CA ARG A 35 7.73 -9.72 0.68
C ARG A 35 7.68 -8.22 0.96
N CYS A 36 7.93 -7.42 -0.07
CA CYS A 36 7.80 -5.97 0.04
C CYS A 36 6.32 -5.57 0.18
N ASN A 37 5.99 -4.88 1.27
CA ASN A 37 4.65 -4.38 1.56
C ASN A 37 4.51 -2.87 1.40
N VAL A 38 5.59 -2.13 1.10
CA VAL A 38 5.60 -0.68 0.90
C VAL A 38 6.20 -0.35 -0.46
N TRP A 39 5.41 0.30 -1.32
CA TRP A 39 5.76 0.59 -2.70
C TRP A 39 5.59 2.07 -3.02
N SER A 40 6.44 2.61 -3.89
CA SER A 40 6.14 3.86 -4.57
C SER A 40 5.13 3.60 -5.69
N ALA A 41 4.25 4.56 -5.92
CA ALA A 41 3.26 4.50 -6.97
C ALA A 41 3.05 5.89 -7.57
N SER A 42 2.48 5.94 -8.77
CA SER A 42 1.98 7.17 -9.36
C SER A 42 0.53 6.99 -9.79
N LYS A 43 -0.20 8.09 -10.01
CA LYS A 43 -1.48 8.02 -10.71
C LYS A 43 -1.24 7.65 -12.17
N GLU A 44 -2.08 6.79 -12.73
CA GLU A 44 -1.98 6.37 -14.13
C GLU A 44 -2.03 7.57 -15.10
N ASN A 45 -2.84 8.59 -14.80
CA ASN A 45 -3.03 9.76 -15.64
C ASN A 45 -2.15 10.98 -15.24
N ASP A 46 -1.39 10.86 -14.15
CA ASP A 46 -0.53 11.94 -13.65
C ASP A 46 0.72 11.34 -12.97
N PRO A 47 1.74 10.97 -13.78
CA PRO A 47 2.96 10.34 -13.28
C PRO A 47 3.78 11.20 -12.31
N MET A 48 3.55 12.53 -12.32
CA MET A 48 4.22 13.46 -11.41
C MET A 48 3.64 13.39 -10.00
N HIS A 49 2.43 12.86 -9.85
CA HIS A 49 1.78 12.70 -8.57
C HIS A 49 2.12 11.35 -7.94
N GLN A 50 3.18 11.34 -7.12
CA GLN A 50 3.68 10.14 -6.48
C GLN A 50 3.04 9.87 -5.10
N PHE A 51 2.89 8.59 -4.79
CA PHE A 51 2.29 8.08 -3.57
C PHE A 51 3.14 6.97 -2.98
N VAL A 52 2.97 6.74 -1.67
CA VAL A 52 3.44 5.52 -1.00
C VAL A 52 2.21 4.64 -0.76
N LEU A 53 2.23 3.43 -1.31
CA LEU A 53 1.20 2.42 -1.06
C LEU A 53 1.75 1.38 -0.10
N LYS A 54 0.99 1.16 0.98
CA LYS A 54 1.30 0.16 1.99
C LYS A 54 0.19 -0.89 2.02
N GLN A 55 0.56 -2.15 2.05
CA GLN A 55 -0.33 -3.26 2.40
C GLN A 55 0.07 -3.84 3.77
N PRO A 56 -0.83 -4.58 4.44
CA PRO A 56 -0.47 -5.31 5.66
C PRO A 56 0.72 -6.24 5.41
N ASP A 57 1.49 -6.52 6.46
CA ASP A 57 2.51 -7.59 6.43
C ASP A 57 1.86 -8.90 6.91
N ASP A 58 2.16 -10.01 6.24
CA ASP A 58 1.56 -11.33 6.53
C ASP A 58 2.19 -12.00 7.77
N GLU A 59 3.41 -11.63 8.15
CA GLU A 59 4.18 -12.38 9.16
C GLU A 59 3.92 -11.98 10.63
N ASP A 60 3.28 -10.85 10.90
CA ASP A 60 3.12 -10.36 12.29
C ASP A 60 1.82 -10.82 12.97
N GLY A 61 0.98 -11.63 12.32
CA GLY A 61 -0.36 -11.97 12.82
C GLY A 61 -1.32 -10.76 12.81
N SER A 62 -2.63 -11.03 12.72
CA SER A 62 -3.72 -10.04 12.54
C SER A 62 -3.30 -8.74 11.82
N GLY A 63 -2.59 -8.85 10.69
CA GLY A 63 -1.97 -7.71 10.02
C GLY A 63 -3.00 -6.65 9.64
N TRP A 64 -4.23 -7.06 9.37
CA TRP A 64 -5.34 -6.17 9.05
C TRP A 64 -5.80 -5.28 10.22
N PRO A 65 -6.12 -5.80 11.43
CA PRO A 65 -6.40 -4.95 12.58
C PRO A 65 -5.32 -3.91 12.90
N GLU A 66 -4.05 -4.31 12.93
CA GLU A 66 -2.96 -3.38 13.24
C GLU A 66 -2.77 -2.35 12.12
N PHE A 67 -2.81 -2.79 10.86
CA PHE A 67 -2.78 -1.89 9.72
C PHE A 67 -3.96 -0.90 9.72
N THR A 68 -5.16 -1.37 10.08
CA THR A 68 -6.37 -0.53 10.17
C THR A 68 -6.17 0.55 11.22
N ARG A 69 -5.71 0.18 12.42
CA ARG A 69 -5.37 1.14 13.48
C ARG A 69 -4.34 2.17 13.03
N GLN A 70 -3.31 1.76 12.29
CA GLN A 70 -2.30 2.68 11.75
C GLN A 70 -2.90 3.68 10.75
N MET A 71 -3.80 3.24 9.86
CA MET A 71 -4.48 4.13 8.92
C MET A 71 -5.42 5.09 9.64
N GLU A 72 -6.18 4.62 10.63
CA GLU A 72 -7.03 5.47 11.49
C GLU A 72 -6.21 6.54 12.22
N MET A 73 -5.05 6.18 12.78
CA MET A 73 -4.15 7.15 13.41
C MET A 73 -3.63 8.20 12.42
N GLN A 74 -3.32 7.82 11.18
CA GLN A 74 -2.91 8.79 10.16
C GLN A 74 -4.04 9.77 9.83
N GLU A 75 -5.29 9.32 9.72
CA GLU A 75 -6.45 10.19 9.50
C GLU A 75 -6.67 11.17 10.67
N LEU A 76 -6.38 10.76 11.90
CA LEU A 76 -6.52 11.61 13.09
C LEU A 76 -5.42 12.67 13.21
N LEU A 77 -4.20 12.35 12.77
CA LEU A 77 -3.01 13.19 12.95
C LEU A 77 -2.79 14.17 11.81
N TYR A 78 -3.23 13.83 10.59
CA TYR A 78 -3.08 14.70 9.42
C TYR A 78 -4.45 15.25 9.03
N LYS A 79 -4.71 16.52 9.38
CA LYS A 79 -5.85 17.26 8.82
C LYS A 79 -5.56 17.61 7.35
N PRO A 80 -6.59 17.57 6.47
CA PRO A 80 -6.47 17.97 5.08
C PRO A 80 -6.11 19.46 4.93
#